data_AF-A0A919VRL4-F1
#
_entry.id   AF-A0A919VRL4-F1
#
_cell.length_a   1.000
_cell.length_b   1.000
_cell.length_c   1.000
_cell.angle_alpha   90.00
_cell.angle_beta   90.00
_cell.angle_gamma   90.00
#
_symmetry.space_group_name_H-M   'P 1'
#
loop_
_entity.id
_entity.type
_entity.pdbx_description
1 polymer ?
#
loop_
_entity_poly.entity_id
_entity_poly.type
_entity_poly.pdbx_seq_one_letter_code
_entity_poly.pdbx_strand_id
1 'polypeptide(L)'
;MTARVRAPELRGRGWLNTGGRSLTLADLRGKVVILDFWTFCCINCLHVLDELRPLEEKYGDALVVIGVHSPKFEHERDPAALAAAVERYGVHHPVLDDADMHMWQQYAAKAWPTLSVIDPEGYVVASMAGEGHAEGLMRLLDELIATHGAKGTLHRGDGPYVPPAAPDTLLRFPGKAVELPNGNLLVSDSARHSLVELTADGESLVRRFGTGERGRADGPAEVASFSEPQGLSLLPAGTADYDVVVADTVNHLLRGLRLETGEVVTVAGTGRPWRTAADDGVALSSPWDVAWFEGQVIVAMAGIHQLWWFDPATGGSGVYAGTTVEALRDGKLPDVWMAQPSGLSAAGDRLWVADSETSALRWVEAGELHTAVGQGLFDFGHVDGPAAEALLQHPLGVCALPDGSVLIADTYNGAVRRFDPASGEVSTVDSGLAEPSDILLTRAGEVVVVESGAHRLVRLAPGAVRTVAGERHRTERPPSSLAPGEVTLDVIFDPAPGQKLDTSFGPSTRLVVSASPPELLLEGDGTSTDLSRRLVLNPAVPKGILQVVAQAATCDADVEHAACHLTRQDWGVPVLVEPGAAARLPLILRGLDS
;
A
#
# COMPACT_ATOMS: atom_id res chain seq x y z
N MET A 1 15.33 31.83 -17.94
CA MET A 1 15.07 31.70 -16.49
C MET A 1 13.75 30.97 -16.38
N THR A 2 13.77 29.71 -15.96
CA THR A 2 12.56 28.98 -15.55
C THR A 2 11.92 29.73 -14.39
N ALA A 3 10.60 29.90 -14.42
CA ALA A 3 9.88 30.56 -13.34
C ALA A 3 10.02 29.73 -12.06
N ARG A 4 10.45 30.34 -10.94
CA ARG A 4 10.48 29.65 -9.64
C ARG A 4 9.10 29.71 -9.00
N VAL A 5 8.56 28.57 -8.58
CA VAL A 5 7.27 28.47 -7.93
C VAL A 5 7.45 28.56 -6.41
N ARG A 6 6.78 29.51 -5.77
CA ARG A 6 6.73 29.59 -4.29
C ARG A 6 5.88 28.45 -3.77
N ALA A 7 6.37 27.76 -2.75
CA ALA A 7 5.59 26.72 -2.06
C ALA A 7 4.33 27.33 -1.43
N PRO A 8 3.12 26.78 -1.69
CA PRO A 8 1.91 27.14 -0.97
C PRO A 8 2.03 26.88 0.53
N GLU A 9 1.46 27.78 1.35
CA GLU A 9 1.51 27.68 2.82
C GLU A 9 0.82 26.41 3.35
N LEU A 10 1.35 25.85 4.44
CA LEU A 10 0.85 24.62 5.05
C LEU A 10 -0.49 24.88 5.76
N ARG A 11 -1.53 24.17 5.34
CA ARG A 11 -2.89 24.27 5.90
C ARG A 11 -3.52 22.91 6.04
N GLY A 12 -4.14 22.65 7.18
CA GLY A 12 -4.84 21.40 7.45
C GLY A 12 -5.61 21.50 8.77
N ARG A 13 -6.34 20.45 9.13
CA ARG A 13 -7.17 20.38 10.33
C ARG A 13 -6.32 20.39 11.60
N GLY A 14 -5.16 19.73 11.56
CA GLY A 14 -4.28 19.57 12.71
C GLY A 14 -2.91 19.00 12.35
N TRP A 15 -2.07 18.83 13.36
CA TRP A 15 -0.72 18.29 13.25
C TRP A 15 -0.52 17.15 14.25
N LEU A 16 0.14 16.09 13.82
CA LEU A 16 0.68 15.03 14.66
C LEU A 16 2.21 15.14 14.71
N ASN A 17 2.82 14.58 15.76
CA ASN A 17 4.27 14.53 15.94
C ASN A 17 4.97 15.91 16.03
N THR A 18 4.26 16.96 16.48
CA THR A 18 4.82 18.32 16.65
C THR A 18 4.73 18.87 18.07
N GLY A 19 4.33 18.03 19.03
CA GLY A 19 4.09 18.45 20.42
C GLY A 19 2.96 19.48 20.55
N GLY A 20 1.97 19.44 19.65
CA GLY A 20 0.84 20.37 19.62
C GLY A 20 1.10 21.69 18.90
N ARG A 21 2.27 21.85 18.25
CA ARG A 21 2.58 23.05 17.46
C ARG A 21 2.01 22.95 16.05
N SER A 22 1.40 24.03 15.57
CA SER A 22 1.11 24.21 14.15
C SER A 22 2.34 24.75 13.44
N LEU A 23 2.82 24.07 12.40
CA LEU A 23 3.99 24.49 11.62
C LEU A 23 3.58 25.34 10.42
N THR A 24 4.43 26.30 10.08
CA THR A 24 4.34 27.13 8.86
C THR A 24 5.60 26.96 8.01
N LEU A 25 5.55 27.30 6.72
CA LEU A 25 6.76 27.34 5.88
C LEU A 25 7.80 28.34 6.39
N ALA A 26 7.39 29.37 7.13
CA ALA A 26 8.30 30.32 7.75
C ALA A 26 9.14 29.66 8.86
N ASP A 27 8.56 28.75 9.65
CA ASP A 27 9.26 28.01 10.71
C ASP A 27 10.34 27.08 10.15
N LEU A 28 10.19 26.65 8.89
CA LEU A 28 11.07 25.72 8.20
C LEU A 28 12.12 26.41 7.32
N ARG A 29 12.19 27.76 7.35
CA ARG A 29 13.16 28.54 6.59
C ARG A 29 14.59 28.11 6.92
N GLY A 30 15.37 27.85 5.88
CA GLY A 30 16.74 27.37 6.00
C GLY A 30 16.88 25.85 5.97
N LYS A 31 15.78 25.10 5.87
CA LYS A 31 15.78 23.65 5.71
C LYS A 31 15.32 23.24 4.33
N VAL A 32 15.83 22.13 3.82
CA VAL A 32 15.13 21.44 2.73
C VAL A 32 13.88 20.80 3.33
N VAL A 33 12.73 20.91 2.65
CA VAL A 33 11.49 20.28 3.11
C VAL A 33 11.01 19.30 2.04
N ILE A 34 10.66 18.08 2.43
CA ILE A 34 9.94 17.13 1.59
C ILE A 34 8.51 17.04 2.11
N LEU A 35 7.54 17.38 1.27
CA LEU A 35 6.14 17.06 1.53
C LEU A 35 5.82 15.72 0.89
N ASP A 36 5.36 14.75 1.67
CA ASP A 36 4.89 13.45 1.22
C ASP A 36 3.37 13.42 1.25
N PHE A 37 2.72 13.48 0.08
CA PHE A 37 1.26 13.36 -0.04
C PHE A 37 0.89 11.88 -0.03
N TRP A 38 0.37 11.43 1.11
CA TRP A 38 0.18 10.01 1.39
C TRP A 38 -1.19 9.72 1.97
N THR A 39 -1.58 8.45 1.93
CA THR A 39 -2.76 7.88 2.56
C THR A 39 -2.36 6.55 3.16
N PHE A 40 -2.92 6.16 4.30
CA PHE A 40 -2.37 5.05 5.09
C PHE A 40 -2.86 3.67 4.66
N CYS A 41 -3.82 3.60 3.73
CA CYS A 41 -4.29 2.36 3.12
C CYS A 41 -3.38 1.85 1.99
N CYS A 42 -2.66 2.76 1.31
CA CYS A 42 -2.00 2.51 0.04
C CYS A 42 -0.60 1.92 0.24
N ILE A 43 -0.36 0.73 -0.29
CA ILE A 43 0.94 0.05 -0.16
C ILE A 43 2.11 0.85 -0.75
N ASN A 44 1.88 1.58 -1.86
CA ASN A 44 2.91 2.42 -2.47
C ASN A 44 3.34 3.56 -1.53
N CYS A 45 2.40 4.11 -0.74
CA CYS A 45 2.74 5.09 0.29
C CYS A 45 3.59 4.48 1.40
N LEU A 46 3.26 3.25 1.83
CA LEU A 46 4.04 2.55 2.86
C LEU A 46 5.48 2.27 2.39
N HIS A 47 5.68 1.88 1.13
CA HIS A 47 7.03 1.76 0.57
C HIS A 47 7.79 3.09 0.57
N VAL A 48 7.12 4.21 0.29
CA VAL A 48 7.75 5.53 0.34
C VAL A 48 8.13 5.93 1.77
N LEU A 49 7.36 5.56 2.79
CA LEU A 49 7.78 5.76 4.18
C LEU A 49 9.12 5.07 4.45
N ASP A 50 9.30 3.82 3.99
CA ASP A 50 10.56 3.11 4.15
C ASP A 50 11.70 3.67 3.29
N GLU A 51 11.38 4.21 2.11
CA GLU A 51 12.34 4.97 1.31
C GLU A 51 12.80 6.25 2.03
N LEU A 52 11.94 6.92 2.80
CA LEU A 52 12.24 8.19 3.47
C LEU A 52 13.05 8.02 4.77
N ARG A 53 12.90 6.91 5.52
CA ARG A 53 13.60 6.71 6.82
C ARG A 53 15.12 6.92 6.74
N PRO A 54 15.86 6.34 5.77
CA PRO A 54 17.30 6.55 5.67
C PRO A 54 17.68 8.00 5.33
N LEU A 55 16.79 8.73 4.62
CA LEU A 55 17.01 10.14 4.31
C LEU A 55 16.83 11.00 5.56
N GLU A 56 15.84 10.71 6.40
CA GLU A 56 15.65 11.37 7.69
C GLU A 56 16.84 11.15 8.62
N GLU A 57 17.35 9.91 8.70
CA GLU A 57 18.53 9.60 9.50
C GLU A 57 19.79 10.33 9.00
N LYS A 58 20.03 10.31 7.69
CA LYS A 58 21.22 10.90 7.08
C LYS A 58 21.20 12.43 7.07
N TYR A 59 20.05 13.04 6.81
CA TYR A 59 19.92 14.47 6.53
C TYR A 59 19.10 15.25 7.56
N GLY A 60 18.64 14.65 8.67
CA GLY A 60 17.73 15.28 9.63
C GLY A 60 18.23 16.62 10.20
N ASP A 61 19.54 16.86 10.19
CA ASP A 61 20.10 18.15 10.59
C ASP A 61 19.87 19.27 9.56
N ALA A 62 19.43 18.97 8.33
CA ALA A 62 19.21 19.91 7.23
C ALA A 62 17.87 19.69 6.47
N LEU A 63 17.22 18.55 6.67
CA LEU A 63 15.98 18.10 6.07
C LEU A 63 14.85 18.09 7.11
N VAL A 64 13.64 18.44 6.69
CA VAL A 64 12.39 18.14 7.39
C VAL A 64 11.45 17.44 6.42
N VAL A 65 11.07 16.21 6.72
CA VAL A 65 9.98 15.52 6.03
C VAL A 65 8.66 15.89 6.70
N ILE A 66 7.60 16.07 5.93
CA ILE A 66 6.24 16.27 6.41
C ILE A 66 5.32 15.34 5.64
N GLY A 67 4.69 14.40 6.35
CA GLY A 67 3.61 13.61 5.78
C GLY A 67 2.35 14.45 5.69
N VAL A 68 1.90 14.79 4.48
CA VAL A 68 0.62 15.44 4.24
C VAL A 68 -0.41 14.34 3.98
N HIS A 69 -1.16 13.99 5.01
CA HIS A 69 -2.14 12.92 4.93
C HIS A 69 -3.40 13.41 4.18
N SER A 70 -3.60 12.88 2.97
CA SER A 70 -4.72 13.20 2.09
C SER A 70 -5.55 11.91 1.86
N PRO A 71 -6.68 11.73 2.54
CA PRO A 71 -7.36 10.44 2.66
C PRO A 71 -7.96 9.93 1.35
N LYS A 72 -7.88 8.62 1.10
CA LYS A 72 -8.64 7.92 0.05
C LYS A 72 -10.02 7.51 0.57
N PHE A 73 -10.09 6.78 1.67
CA PHE A 73 -11.32 6.25 2.26
C PHE A 73 -11.93 7.18 3.32
N GLU A 74 -13.21 6.97 3.64
CA GLU A 74 -13.91 7.76 4.66
C GLU A 74 -13.29 7.56 6.05
N HIS A 75 -12.94 6.32 6.41
CA HIS A 75 -12.26 6.01 7.68
C HIS A 75 -10.97 6.80 7.88
N GLU A 76 -10.22 7.05 6.80
CA GLU A 76 -8.96 7.79 6.87
C GLU A 76 -9.17 9.27 7.26
N ARG A 77 -10.39 9.82 7.12
CA ARG A 77 -10.72 11.18 7.59
C ARG A 77 -10.84 11.27 9.11
N ASP A 78 -10.98 10.16 9.83
CA ASP A 78 -11.02 10.14 11.29
C ASP A 78 -9.63 10.48 11.86
N PRO A 79 -9.48 11.57 12.65
CA PRO A 79 -8.20 11.91 13.27
C PRO A 79 -7.65 10.82 14.20
N ALA A 80 -8.52 10.00 14.82
CA ALA A 80 -8.08 8.88 15.65
C ALA A 80 -7.49 7.74 14.80
N ALA A 81 -8.10 7.43 13.66
CA ALA A 81 -7.58 6.46 12.70
C ALA A 81 -6.22 6.91 12.14
N LEU A 82 -6.10 8.20 11.77
CA LEU A 82 -4.82 8.77 11.34
C LEU A 82 -3.74 8.64 12.43
N ALA A 83 -4.06 8.97 13.69
CA ALA A 83 -3.12 8.82 14.80
C ALA A 83 -2.69 7.35 15.00
N ALA A 84 -3.63 6.41 14.90
CA ALA A 84 -3.35 4.99 14.98
C ALA A 84 -2.47 4.50 13.82
N ALA A 85 -2.68 4.99 12.59
CA ALA A 85 -1.86 4.65 11.43
C ALA A 85 -0.42 5.22 11.56
N VAL A 86 -0.28 6.47 11.99
CA VAL A 86 1.02 7.11 12.28
C VAL A 86 1.80 6.29 13.30
N GLU A 87 1.13 5.77 14.33
CA GLU A 87 1.74 4.88 15.31
C GLU A 87 2.11 3.51 14.70
N ARG A 88 1.16 2.87 14.01
CA ARG A 88 1.30 1.52 13.45
C ARG A 88 2.51 1.39 12.53
N TYR A 89 2.65 2.35 11.62
CA TYR A 89 3.75 2.36 10.66
C TYR A 89 5.01 3.04 11.21
N GLY A 90 5.01 3.50 12.47
CA GLY A 90 6.17 4.15 13.09
C GLY A 90 6.63 5.37 12.31
N VAL A 91 5.73 6.30 12.00
CA VAL A 91 6.05 7.52 11.27
C VAL A 91 6.80 8.49 12.20
N HIS A 92 8.07 8.77 11.87
CA HIS A 92 8.99 9.56 12.71
C HIS A 92 9.19 11.01 12.22
N HIS A 93 8.20 11.55 11.51
CA HIS A 93 8.17 12.94 11.08
C HIS A 93 6.83 13.62 11.43
N PRO A 94 6.77 14.97 11.39
CA PRO A 94 5.52 15.72 11.46
C PRO A 94 4.51 15.25 10.41
N VAL A 95 3.24 15.13 10.82
CA VAL A 95 2.15 14.79 9.89
C VAL A 95 1.10 15.89 9.93
N LEU A 96 0.78 16.45 8.76
CA LEU A 96 -0.29 17.40 8.52
C LEU A 96 -1.55 16.65 8.09
N ASP A 97 -2.64 16.87 8.82
CA ASP A 97 -3.94 16.27 8.53
C ASP A 97 -4.71 17.11 7.49
N ASP A 98 -4.63 16.70 6.22
CA ASP A 98 -5.27 17.33 5.06
C ASP A 98 -6.55 16.57 4.63
N ALA A 99 -7.46 16.37 5.59
CA ALA A 99 -8.70 15.60 5.41
C ALA A 99 -9.60 16.05 4.24
N ASP A 100 -9.52 17.33 3.86
CA ASP A 100 -10.28 17.92 2.75
C ASP A 100 -9.48 18.02 1.43
N MET A 101 -8.28 17.42 1.39
CA MET A 101 -7.39 17.39 0.22
C MET A 101 -7.08 18.80 -0.33
N HIS A 102 -6.96 19.80 0.55
CA HIS A 102 -6.64 21.17 0.16
C HIS A 102 -5.19 21.28 -0.28
N MET A 103 -4.27 20.74 0.52
CA MET A 103 -2.84 20.74 0.18
C MET A 103 -2.57 19.91 -1.06
N TRP A 104 -3.23 18.75 -1.18
CA TRP A 104 -3.22 17.93 -2.40
C TRP A 104 -3.50 18.76 -3.66
N GLN A 105 -4.55 19.59 -3.63
CA GLN A 105 -4.92 20.46 -4.74
C GLN A 105 -3.92 21.60 -4.95
N GLN A 106 -3.44 22.25 -3.88
CA GLN A 106 -2.50 23.37 -3.97
C GLN A 106 -1.15 22.97 -4.57
N TYR A 107 -0.72 21.72 -4.35
CA TYR A 107 0.51 21.17 -4.92
C TYR A 107 0.27 20.37 -6.21
N ALA A 108 -0.96 20.36 -6.72
CA ALA A 108 -1.36 19.66 -7.94
C ALA A 108 -0.98 18.16 -7.93
N ALA A 109 -1.05 17.52 -6.77
CA ALA A 109 -0.86 16.08 -6.63
C ALA A 109 -1.97 15.32 -7.40
N LYS A 110 -1.60 14.20 -8.04
CA LYS A 110 -2.52 13.39 -8.86
C LYS A 110 -2.41 11.88 -8.59
N ALA A 111 -1.46 11.49 -7.74
CA ALA A 111 -1.18 10.10 -7.39
C ALA A 111 -0.75 10.01 -5.93
N TRP A 112 -1.13 8.89 -5.30
CA TRP A 112 -0.57 8.49 -4.03
C TRP A 112 0.59 7.50 -4.27
N PRO A 113 1.76 7.69 -3.65
CA PRO A 113 2.24 8.92 -3.02
C PRO A 113 2.65 9.99 -4.06
N THR A 114 2.78 11.24 -3.63
CA THR A 114 3.48 12.31 -4.38
C THR A 114 4.44 13.03 -3.45
N LEU A 115 5.71 13.15 -3.83
CA LEU A 115 6.73 13.90 -3.09
C LEU A 115 6.94 15.27 -3.73
N SER A 116 6.92 16.33 -2.92
CA SER A 116 7.30 17.69 -3.33
C SER A 116 8.50 18.18 -2.52
N VAL A 117 9.56 18.59 -3.21
CA VAL A 117 10.80 19.07 -2.58
C VAL A 117 10.82 20.59 -2.62
N ILE A 118 11.02 21.21 -1.46
CA ILE A 118 11.08 22.65 -1.25
C ILE A 118 12.49 23.02 -0.78
N ASP A 119 13.09 24.01 -1.44
CA ASP A 119 14.42 24.50 -1.07
C ASP A 119 14.41 25.33 0.24
N PRO A 120 15.58 25.57 0.88
CA PRO A 120 15.71 26.42 2.06
C PRO A 120 15.18 27.85 1.92
N GLU A 121 14.98 28.31 0.69
CA GLU A 121 14.40 29.61 0.38
C GLU A 121 12.88 29.55 0.15
N GLY A 122 12.21 28.41 0.32
CA GLY A 122 10.76 28.24 0.22
C GLY A 122 10.23 28.19 -1.22
N TYR A 123 10.98 27.60 -2.14
CA TYR A 123 10.53 27.35 -3.52
C TYR A 123 10.45 25.85 -3.80
N VAL A 124 9.41 25.43 -4.53
CA VAL A 124 9.31 24.06 -5.02
C VAL A 124 10.35 23.85 -6.12
N VAL A 125 11.21 22.84 -5.96
CA VAL A 125 12.33 22.55 -6.87
C VAL A 125 12.20 21.20 -7.56
N ALA A 126 11.39 20.28 -7.04
CA ALA A 126 11.07 19.02 -7.68
C ALA A 126 9.72 18.48 -7.20
N SER A 127 9.04 17.74 -8.06
CA SER A 127 7.91 16.89 -7.71
C SER A 127 8.11 15.50 -8.30
N MET A 128 7.71 14.46 -7.56
CA MET A 128 7.81 13.06 -7.98
C MET A 128 6.54 12.31 -7.61
N ALA A 129 5.94 11.60 -8.56
CA ALA A 129 4.79 10.73 -8.28
C ALA A 129 5.26 9.29 -8.12
N GLY A 130 4.63 8.57 -7.18
CA GLY A 130 4.91 7.17 -6.92
C GLY A 130 6.11 6.92 -6.02
N GLU A 131 6.52 5.66 -6.02
CA GLU A 131 7.65 5.14 -5.27
C GLU A 131 8.92 4.99 -6.15
N GLY A 132 10.06 4.69 -5.55
CA GLY A 132 11.32 4.45 -6.26
C GLY A 132 12.22 5.65 -6.42
N HIS A 133 12.03 6.69 -5.61
CA HIS A 133 12.75 7.96 -5.78
C HIS A 133 13.91 8.16 -4.81
N ALA A 134 14.09 7.26 -3.83
CA ALA A 134 15.08 7.36 -2.76
C ALA A 134 16.49 7.80 -3.23
N GLU A 135 17.06 7.13 -4.22
CA GLU A 135 18.39 7.47 -4.73
C GLU A 135 18.44 8.84 -5.41
N GLY A 136 17.46 9.12 -6.26
CA GLY A 136 17.34 10.41 -6.94
C GLY A 136 17.03 11.55 -5.97
N LEU A 137 16.41 11.28 -4.82
CA LEU A 137 16.23 12.23 -3.73
C LEU A 137 17.54 12.49 -2.99
N MET A 138 18.31 11.45 -2.64
CA MET A 138 19.60 11.62 -1.97
C MET A 138 20.53 12.54 -2.77
N ARG A 139 20.62 12.34 -4.09
CA ARG A 139 21.45 13.19 -4.98
C ARG A 139 20.95 14.63 -5.00
N LEU A 140 19.64 14.84 -5.09
CA LEU A 140 19.03 16.18 -5.05
C LEU A 140 19.27 16.87 -3.71
N LEU A 141 19.16 16.15 -2.59
CA LEU A 141 19.42 16.68 -1.26
C LEU A 141 20.89 17.09 -1.10
N ASP A 142 21.84 16.26 -1.54
CA ASP A 142 23.27 16.59 -1.51
C ASP A 142 23.56 17.89 -2.30
N GLU A 143 22.97 18.04 -3.49
CA GLU A 143 23.11 19.24 -4.32
C GLU A 143 22.49 20.49 -3.66
N LEU A 144 21.26 20.39 -3.15
CA LEU A 144 20.57 21.50 -2.48
C LEU A 144 21.31 21.94 -1.22
N ILE A 145 21.78 20.99 -0.40
CA ILE A 145 22.53 21.26 0.82
C ILE A 145 23.85 21.96 0.49
N ALA A 146 24.59 21.49 -0.52
CA ALA A 146 25.83 22.13 -0.95
C ALA A 146 25.58 23.56 -1.46
N THR A 147 24.57 23.72 -2.32
CA THR A 147 24.21 25.01 -2.93
C THR A 147 23.78 26.04 -1.88
N HIS A 148 22.85 25.67 -1.00
CA HIS A 148 22.33 26.58 0.02
C HIS A 148 23.32 26.79 1.17
N GLY A 149 24.21 25.83 1.43
CA GLY A 149 25.38 26.00 2.30
C GLY A 149 26.33 27.07 1.78
N ALA A 150 26.72 27.00 0.51
CA ALA A 150 27.57 28.01 -0.13
C ALA A 150 26.91 29.39 -0.21
N LYS A 151 25.58 29.42 -0.39
CA LYS A 151 24.78 30.66 -0.43
C LYS A 151 24.52 31.25 0.97
N GLY A 152 24.77 30.50 2.04
CA GLY A 152 24.47 30.92 3.42
C GLY A 152 22.97 30.98 3.74
N THR A 153 22.14 30.26 2.99
CA THR A 153 20.68 30.17 3.22
C THR A 153 20.26 28.87 3.89
N LEU A 154 21.20 27.95 4.18
CA LEU A 154 20.94 26.71 4.91
C LEU A 154 21.17 26.89 6.42
N HIS A 155 20.26 26.37 7.24
CA HIS A 155 20.36 26.30 8.69
C HIS A 155 20.37 24.84 9.15
N ARG A 156 21.37 24.46 9.96
CA ARG A 156 21.48 23.12 10.54
C ARG A 156 20.95 23.06 11.98
N GLY A 157 20.37 21.93 12.38
CA GLY A 157 19.83 21.70 13.74
C GLY A 157 18.66 20.71 13.77
N ASP A 158 18.07 20.49 14.93
CA ASP A 158 16.97 19.52 15.08
C ASP A 158 15.69 19.97 14.35
N GLY A 159 14.92 18.98 13.88
CA GLY A 159 13.60 19.19 13.28
C GLY A 159 12.50 19.40 14.33
N PRO A 160 11.27 19.74 13.91
CA PRO A 160 10.14 19.98 14.81
C PRO A 160 9.46 18.69 15.32
N TYR A 161 10.04 17.52 15.05
CA TYR A 161 9.48 16.22 15.44
C TYR A 161 9.46 16.06 16.95
N VAL A 162 8.33 15.59 17.47
CA VAL A 162 8.15 15.20 18.87
C VAL A 162 7.49 13.82 18.88
N PRO A 163 8.15 12.78 19.43
CA PRO A 163 7.61 11.43 19.43
C PRO A 163 6.36 11.33 20.32
N PRO A 164 5.35 10.55 19.92
CA PRO A 164 4.22 10.22 20.78
C PRO A 164 4.64 9.26 21.91
N ALA A 165 3.87 9.21 22.99
CA ALA A 165 4.08 8.24 24.05
C ALA A 165 3.72 6.83 23.55
N ALA A 166 4.60 5.85 23.78
CA ALA A 166 4.32 4.46 23.44
C ALA A 166 3.31 3.86 24.43
N PRO A 167 2.19 3.27 23.97
CA PRO A 167 1.26 2.58 24.84
C PRO A 167 1.87 1.27 25.37
N ASP A 168 1.55 0.96 26.63
CA ASP A 168 1.95 -0.29 27.28
C ASP A 168 0.83 -1.34 27.12
N THR A 169 0.93 -2.13 26.05
CA THR A 169 -0.07 -3.15 25.67
C THR A 169 0.61 -4.49 25.39
N LEU A 170 -0.11 -5.59 25.59
CA LEU A 170 0.43 -6.93 25.36
C LEU A 170 0.84 -7.15 23.90
N LEU A 171 -0.09 -6.86 22.98
CA LEU A 171 0.13 -6.79 21.54
C LEU A 171 0.19 -5.34 21.11
N ARG A 172 0.67 -5.05 19.91
CA ARG A 172 0.63 -3.72 19.29
C ARG A 172 0.37 -3.88 17.81
N PHE A 173 -0.82 -3.44 17.40
CA PHE A 173 -1.36 -3.64 16.04
C PHE A 173 -1.13 -5.06 15.52
N PRO A 174 -1.69 -6.10 16.19
CA PRO A 174 -1.57 -7.45 15.68
C PRO A 174 -2.17 -7.55 14.27
N GLY A 175 -1.51 -8.30 13.40
CA GLY A 175 -1.85 -8.41 11.98
C GLY A 175 -2.77 -9.58 11.68
N LYS A 176 -2.27 -10.80 11.90
CA LYS A 176 -2.88 -12.07 11.51
C LYS A 176 -2.71 -13.12 12.60
N ALA A 177 -3.55 -14.15 12.61
CA ALA A 177 -3.48 -15.23 13.60
C ALA A 177 -3.78 -16.62 13.03
N VAL A 178 -3.09 -17.65 13.56
CA VAL A 178 -3.36 -19.06 13.26
C VAL A 178 -3.42 -19.92 14.53
N GLU A 179 -4.25 -20.97 14.50
CA GLU A 179 -4.32 -21.94 15.59
C GLU A 179 -3.23 -23.02 15.46
N LEU A 180 -2.39 -23.13 16.48
CA LEU A 180 -1.33 -24.14 16.58
C LEU A 180 -1.88 -25.53 16.91
N PRO A 181 -1.12 -26.62 16.67
CA PRO A 181 -1.57 -27.99 16.99
C PRO A 181 -1.92 -28.24 18.47
N ASN A 182 -1.33 -27.46 19.38
CA ASN A 182 -1.61 -27.52 20.82
C ASN A 182 -2.87 -26.74 21.24
N GLY A 183 -3.55 -26.05 20.31
CA GLY A 183 -4.73 -25.21 20.56
C GLY A 183 -4.41 -23.75 20.92
N ASN A 184 -3.14 -23.39 21.07
CA ASN A 184 -2.71 -22.00 21.26
C ASN A 184 -2.82 -21.21 19.96
N LEU A 185 -2.74 -19.88 20.07
CA LEU A 185 -2.81 -18.97 18.93
C LEU A 185 -1.42 -18.38 18.66
N LEU A 186 -0.92 -18.52 17.45
CA LEU A 186 0.24 -17.76 16.98
C LEU A 186 -0.27 -16.50 16.30
N VAL A 187 0.24 -15.34 16.71
CA VAL A 187 -0.20 -14.02 16.25
C VAL A 187 1.01 -13.24 15.76
N SER A 188 0.88 -12.55 14.64
CA SER A 188 1.85 -11.55 14.21
C SER A 188 1.62 -10.25 14.99
N ASP A 189 2.60 -9.87 15.80
CA ASP A 189 2.58 -8.66 16.63
C ASP A 189 3.29 -7.54 15.86
N SER A 190 2.64 -7.06 14.79
CA SER A 190 3.27 -6.39 13.65
C SER A 190 4.04 -5.13 14.04
N ALA A 191 3.44 -4.25 14.85
CA ALA A 191 4.10 -3.02 15.31
C ALA A 191 5.07 -3.25 16.49
N ARG A 192 5.22 -4.50 16.96
CA ARG A 192 6.35 -4.97 17.78
C ARG A 192 7.29 -5.88 16.99
N HIS A 193 7.23 -5.91 15.66
CA HIS A 193 8.21 -6.57 14.79
C HIS A 193 8.57 -8.01 15.22
N SER A 194 7.58 -8.78 15.65
CA SER A 194 7.76 -10.13 16.21
C SER A 194 6.48 -10.96 16.10
N LEU A 195 6.61 -12.24 16.42
CA LEU A 195 5.48 -13.17 16.55
C LEU A 195 5.31 -13.54 18.01
N VAL A 196 4.07 -13.82 18.42
CA VAL A 196 3.77 -14.27 19.78
C VAL A 196 2.88 -15.50 19.77
N GLU A 197 3.20 -16.45 20.64
CA GLU A 197 2.29 -17.53 20.98
C GLU A 197 1.48 -17.11 22.21
N LEU A 198 0.16 -17.06 22.06
CA LEU A 198 -0.80 -16.82 23.13
C LEU A 198 -1.48 -18.14 23.51
N THR A 199 -1.93 -18.25 24.75
CA THR A 199 -2.81 -19.33 25.18
C THR A 199 -4.06 -19.39 24.31
N ALA A 200 -4.77 -20.52 24.32
CA ALA A 200 -5.98 -20.71 23.51
C ALA A 200 -7.03 -19.60 23.70
N ASP A 201 -7.12 -18.98 24.89
CA ASP A 201 -7.99 -17.83 25.16
C ASP A 201 -7.57 -16.53 24.45
N GLY A 202 -6.36 -16.45 23.88
CA GLY A 202 -5.85 -15.24 23.22
C GLY A 202 -5.47 -14.12 24.19
N GLU A 203 -5.39 -14.39 25.49
CA GLU A 203 -5.17 -13.35 26.52
C GLU A 203 -3.79 -13.44 27.17
N SER A 204 -3.21 -14.63 27.32
CA SER A 204 -1.93 -14.81 28.02
C SER A 204 -0.78 -15.13 27.07
N LEU A 205 0.34 -14.42 27.22
CA LEU A 205 1.57 -14.70 26.49
C LEU A 205 2.23 -15.99 26.97
N VAL A 206 2.50 -16.90 26.04
CA VAL A 206 3.31 -18.10 26.28
C VAL A 206 4.78 -17.80 25.98
N ARG A 207 5.07 -17.28 24.79
CA ARG A 207 6.43 -16.91 24.33
C ARG A 207 6.40 -15.97 23.14
N ARG A 208 7.55 -15.35 22.85
CA ARG A 208 7.76 -14.42 21.73
C ARG A 208 8.89 -14.95 20.84
N PHE A 209 8.76 -14.72 19.53
CA PHE A 209 9.78 -14.98 18.52
C PHE A 209 10.12 -13.67 17.83
N GLY A 210 11.38 -13.25 17.93
CA GLY A 210 11.84 -11.97 17.42
C GLY A 210 12.33 -11.04 18.54
N THR A 211 13.34 -10.24 18.24
CA THR A 211 13.92 -9.22 19.16
C THR A 211 12.95 -8.10 19.52
N GLY A 212 11.94 -7.86 18.69
CA GLY A 212 11.02 -6.74 18.80
C GLY A 212 11.47 -5.47 18.07
N GLU A 213 12.68 -5.48 17.53
CA GLU A 213 13.27 -4.40 16.73
C GLU A 213 13.15 -4.71 15.25
N ARG A 214 13.02 -3.67 14.42
CA ARG A 214 13.05 -3.83 12.96
C ARG A 214 14.37 -4.47 12.53
N GLY A 215 14.28 -5.52 11.73
CA GLY A 215 15.43 -6.15 11.11
C GLY A 215 15.05 -7.41 10.36
N ARG A 216 16.05 -8.12 9.85
CA ARG A 216 15.87 -9.34 9.05
C ARG A 216 16.82 -10.48 9.42
N ALA A 217 17.34 -10.48 10.64
CA ALA A 217 18.20 -11.54 11.14
C ALA A 217 17.44 -12.86 11.26
N ASP A 218 18.08 -13.94 10.82
CA ASP A 218 17.68 -15.32 11.09
C ASP A 218 18.30 -15.82 12.40
N GLY A 219 17.85 -16.96 12.91
CA GLY A 219 18.40 -17.63 14.07
C GLY A 219 17.34 -17.98 15.12
N PRO A 220 17.75 -18.26 16.37
CA PRO A 220 16.82 -18.55 17.46
C PRO A 220 15.94 -17.34 17.79
N ALA A 221 14.84 -17.58 18.52
CA ALA A 221 13.79 -16.62 18.81
C ALA A 221 14.30 -15.27 19.36
N GLU A 222 15.33 -15.27 20.18
CA GLU A 222 15.92 -14.08 20.80
C GLU A 222 16.88 -13.28 19.89
N VAL A 223 17.30 -13.85 18.77
CA VAL A 223 18.21 -13.23 17.78
C VAL A 223 17.48 -12.82 16.52
N ALA A 224 16.49 -13.63 16.10
CA ALA A 224 15.71 -13.34 14.92
C ALA A 224 15.05 -11.96 15.01
N SER A 225 14.86 -11.30 13.88
CA SER A 225 14.17 -10.01 13.83
C SER A 225 13.27 -9.97 12.59
N PHE A 226 12.15 -9.29 12.70
CA PHE A 226 11.18 -9.10 11.61
C PHE A 226 11.01 -7.60 11.33
N SER A 227 10.25 -7.25 10.29
CA SER A 227 9.79 -5.89 10.04
C SER A 227 8.33 -5.96 9.62
N GLU A 228 7.46 -5.67 10.58
CA GLU A 228 6.00 -5.70 10.43
C GLU A 228 5.48 -7.01 9.81
N PRO A 229 5.71 -8.17 10.47
CA PRO A 229 5.17 -9.43 9.98
C PRO A 229 3.64 -9.40 9.96
N GLN A 230 3.03 -10.03 8.96
CA GLN A 230 1.58 -10.13 8.76
C GLN A 230 1.16 -11.61 8.67
N GLY A 231 0.82 -12.11 7.48
CA GLY A 231 0.34 -13.45 7.19
C GLY A 231 1.08 -14.58 7.87
N LEU A 232 0.32 -15.57 8.35
CA LEU A 232 0.83 -16.80 8.96
C LEU A 232 0.13 -18.00 8.33
N SER A 233 0.89 -19.00 7.92
CA SER A 233 0.35 -20.25 7.40
C SER A 233 1.04 -21.45 8.03
N LEU A 234 0.29 -22.25 8.78
CA LEU A 234 0.76 -23.52 9.31
C LEU A 234 0.83 -24.54 8.18
N LEU A 235 2.01 -25.10 7.96
CA LEU A 235 2.23 -26.12 6.94
C LEU A 235 1.69 -27.48 7.39
N PRO A 236 1.24 -28.33 6.46
CA PRO A 236 1.04 -29.74 6.75
C PRO A 236 2.34 -30.37 7.29
N ALA A 237 2.18 -31.30 8.24
CA ALA A 237 3.31 -31.95 8.87
C ALA A 237 4.19 -32.68 7.83
N GLY A 238 5.50 -32.42 7.88
CA GLY A 238 6.49 -33.04 6.99
C GLY A 238 6.63 -32.38 5.61
N THR A 239 5.97 -31.23 5.37
CA THR A 239 6.14 -30.47 4.12
C THR A 239 7.53 -29.83 4.01
N ALA A 240 8.10 -29.33 5.10
CA ALA A 240 9.41 -28.68 5.14
C ALA A 240 10.07 -28.84 6.53
N ASP A 241 11.30 -28.34 6.69
CA ASP A 241 12.06 -28.35 7.96
C ASP A 241 11.60 -27.27 8.97
N TYR A 242 10.53 -26.56 8.65
CA TYR A 242 9.87 -25.53 9.47
C TYR A 242 8.36 -25.72 9.41
N ASP A 243 7.64 -25.21 10.41
CA ASP A 243 6.23 -25.50 10.61
C ASP A 243 5.31 -24.39 10.10
N VAL A 244 5.76 -23.13 10.15
CA VAL A 244 4.95 -21.97 9.80
C VAL A 244 5.68 -21.11 8.77
N VAL A 245 4.99 -20.72 7.70
CA VAL A 245 5.42 -19.64 6.80
C VAL A 245 4.85 -18.32 7.30
N VAL A 246 5.70 -17.31 7.33
CA VAL A 246 5.40 -15.96 7.80
C VAL A 246 5.66 -14.99 6.67
N ALA A 247 4.67 -14.14 6.37
CA ALA A 247 4.84 -13.00 5.48
C ALA A 247 5.48 -11.86 6.28
N ASP A 248 6.77 -11.63 6.08
CA ASP A 248 7.54 -10.57 6.74
C ASP A 248 7.54 -9.33 5.83
N THR A 249 6.43 -8.59 5.91
CA THR A 249 5.92 -7.73 4.84
C THR A 249 6.89 -6.63 4.44
N VAL A 250 7.38 -5.84 5.40
CA VAL A 250 8.28 -4.70 5.12
C VAL A 250 9.69 -5.17 4.77
N ASN A 251 10.10 -6.36 5.25
CA ASN A 251 11.34 -6.95 4.77
C ASN A 251 11.21 -7.50 3.34
N HIS A 252 9.99 -7.66 2.80
CA HIS A 252 9.76 -8.34 1.53
C HIS A 252 10.34 -9.76 1.52
N LEU A 253 10.14 -10.49 2.61
CA LEU A 253 10.62 -11.85 2.82
C LEU A 253 9.47 -12.79 3.20
N LEU A 254 9.64 -14.07 2.86
CA LEU A 254 8.97 -15.16 3.57
C LEU A 254 9.94 -15.74 4.60
N ARG A 255 9.45 -15.97 5.82
CA ARG A 255 10.21 -16.56 6.91
C ARG A 255 9.60 -17.90 7.30
N GLY A 256 10.43 -18.89 7.60
CA GLY A 256 10.04 -20.17 8.17
C GLY A 256 10.29 -20.18 9.67
N LEU A 257 9.27 -20.48 10.47
CA LEU A 257 9.38 -20.67 11.92
C LEU A 257 9.26 -22.15 12.26
N ARG A 258 10.23 -22.68 13.00
CA ARG A 258 10.14 -23.99 13.65
C ARG A 258 9.57 -23.83 15.06
N LEU A 259 8.40 -24.38 15.31
CA LEU A 259 7.65 -24.21 16.56
C LEU A 259 8.35 -24.88 17.75
N GLU A 260 9.03 -26.00 17.53
CA GLU A 260 9.71 -26.73 18.61
C GLU A 260 10.89 -25.94 19.18
N THR A 261 11.76 -25.41 18.31
CA THR A 261 13.00 -24.72 18.70
C THR A 261 12.86 -23.20 18.79
N GLY A 262 11.85 -22.62 18.12
CA GLY A 262 11.73 -21.19 17.90
C GLY A 262 12.72 -20.61 16.88
N GLU A 263 13.37 -21.47 16.09
CA GLU A 263 14.30 -21.05 15.04
C GLU A 263 13.53 -20.42 13.86
N VAL A 264 14.04 -19.28 13.40
CA VAL A 264 13.50 -18.51 12.27
C VAL A 264 14.55 -18.47 11.17
N VAL A 265 14.13 -18.76 9.95
CA VAL A 265 14.97 -18.80 8.74
C VAL A 265 14.29 -18.04 7.61
N THR A 266 15.04 -17.33 6.79
CA THR A 266 14.53 -16.74 5.56
C THR A 266 14.38 -17.83 4.50
N VAL A 267 13.16 -18.00 3.97
CA VAL A 267 12.83 -19.09 3.04
C VAL A 267 12.55 -18.60 1.61
N ALA A 268 12.22 -17.32 1.44
CA ALA A 268 12.09 -16.68 0.13
C ALA A 268 12.21 -15.15 0.25
N GLY A 269 12.51 -14.49 -0.88
CA GLY A 269 12.73 -13.04 -0.96
C GLY A 269 14.18 -12.63 -0.80
N THR A 270 14.52 -11.46 -1.35
CA THR A 270 15.90 -10.91 -1.36
C THR A 270 16.11 -9.83 -0.29
N GLY A 271 15.04 -9.39 0.35
CA GLY A 271 15.05 -8.25 1.25
C GLY A 271 14.93 -6.89 0.54
N ARG A 272 14.61 -6.90 -0.76
CA ARG A 272 14.39 -5.70 -1.59
C ARG A 272 13.04 -5.87 -2.31
N PRO A 273 12.26 -4.79 -2.48
CA PRO A 273 11.00 -4.87 -3.19
C PRO A 273 11.26 -5.25 -4.66
N TRP A 274 10.46 -6.17 -5.19
CA TRP A 274 10.44 -6.51 -6.60
C TRP A 274 10.16 -5.27 -7.45
N ARG A 275 11.01 -5.00 -8.45
CA ARG A 275 10.77 -3.90 -9.41
C ARG A 275 10.64 -4.39 -10.84
N THR A 276 11.40 -5.44 -11.22
CA THR A 276 11.33 -6.02 -12.57
C THR A 276 11.57 -7.53 -12.57
N ALA A 277 11.16 -8.21 -13.63
CA ALA A 277 11.43 -9.64 -13.84
C ALA A 277 12.92 -9.97 -14.09
N ALA A 278 13.80 -8.97 -14.17
CA ALA A 278 15.23 -9.13 -14.44
C ALA A 278 16.10 -9.14 -13.16
N ASP A 279 15.49 -9.07 -11.97
CA ASP A 279 16.22 -9.11 -10.70
C ASP A 279 16.86 -10.51 -10.47
N ASP A 280 18.13 -10.53 -10.08
CA ASP A 280 18.86 -11.76 -9.72
C ASP A 280 18.26 -12.36 -8.43
N GLY A 281 17.40 -13.37 -8.59
CA GLY A 281 16.68 -14.04 -7.49
C GLY A 281 15.20 -13.66 -7.43
N VAL A 282 14.42 -14.40 -6.63
CA VAL A 282 12.98 -14.15 -6.51
C VAL A 282 12.72 -13.04 -5.49
N ALA A 283 12.87 -11.77 -5.92
CA ALA A 283 12.47 -10.62 -5.11
C ALA A 283 10.95 -10.63 -4.89
N LEU A 284 10.52 -10.31 -3.68
CA LEU A 284 9.11 -10.17 -3.31
C LEU A 284 8.79 -8.68 -3.12
N SER A 285 7.51 -8.31 -3.08
CA SER A 285 7.07 -6.95 -2.80
C SER A 285 5.86 -7.02 -1.89
N SER A 286 6.12 -6.73 -0.61
CA SER A 286 5.14 -6.70 0.49
C SER A 286 4.18 -7.89 0.49
N PRO A 287 4.68 -9.12 0.77
CA PRO A 287 3.81 -10.25 1.05
C PRO A 287 2.96 -9.91 2.28
N TRP A 288 1.65 -9.92 2.14
CA TRP A 288 0.73 -9.47 3.20
C TRP A 288 0.04 -10.64 3.89
N ASP A 289 -0.38 -11.65 3.13
CA ASP A 289 -0.97 -12.86 3.68
C ASP A 289 -0.46 -14.13 2.99
N VAL A 290 -0.56 -15.26 3.68
CA VAL A 290 -0.15 -16.57 3.16
C VAL A 290 -1.17 -17.64 3.54
N ALA A 291 -1.49 -18.54 2.61
CA ALA A 291 -2.41 -19.65 2.85
C ALA A 291 -1.94 -20.93 2.15
N TRP A 292 -2.14 -22.08 2.78
CA TRP A 292 -1.91 -23.37 2.12
C TRP A 292 -3.06 -23.69 1.17
N PHE A 293 -2.78 -23.86 -0.12
CA PHE A 293 -3.76 -24.15 -1.15
C PHE A 293 -3.12 -24.97 -2.29
N GLU A 294 -3.84 -25.96 -2.81
CA GLU A 294 -3.38 -26.84 -3.92
C GLU A 294 -1.98 -27.47 -3.73
N GLY A 295 -1.58 -27.72 -2.49
CA GLY A 295 -0.30 -28.35 -2.17
C GLY A 295 0.89 -27.39 -2.12
N GLN A 296 0.64 -26.07 -2.14
CA GLN A 296 1.63 -25.01 -2.08
C GLN A 296 1.18 -23.93 -1.09
N VAL A 297 2.07 -22.97 -0.80
CA VAL A 297 1.69 -21.74 -0.10
C VAL A 297 1.39 -20.69 -1.15
N ILE A 298 0.17 -20.16 -1.14
CA ILE A 298 -0.20 -18.98 -1.91
C ILE A 298 0.08 -17.74 -1.08
N VAL A 299 0.68 -16.74 -1.71
CA VAL A 299 1.14 -15.50 -1.12
C VAL A 299 0.36 -14.35 -1.74
N ALA A 300 -0.32 -13.56 -0.91
CA ALA A 300 -0.96 -12.33 -1.32
C ALA A 300 0.10 -11.22 -1.41
N MET A 301 0.51 -10.91 -2.64
CA MET A 301 1.59 -9.96 -2.93
C MET A 301 1.01 -8.56 -3.12
N ALA A 302 0.71 -7.93 -1.99
CA ALA A 302 0.04 -6.63 -1.92
C ALA A 302 0.76 -5.56 -2.74
N GLY A 303 2.10 -5.49 -2.62
CA GLY A 303 2.94 -4.46 -3.23
C GLY A 303 3.03 -4.50 -4.75
N ILE A 304 2.61 -5.60 -5.38
CA ILE A 304 2.59 -5.74 -6.84
C ILE A 304 1.25 -6.28 -7.35
N HIS A 305 0.21 -6.24 -6.51
CA HIS A 305 -1.16 -6.59 -6.87
C HIS A 305 -1.30 -7.96 -7.57
N GLN A 306 -0.68 -8.99 -6.99
CA GLN A 306 -0.63 -10.34 -7.53
C GLN A 306 -0.87 -11.39 -6.43
N LEU A 307 -1.14 -12.62 -6.87
CA LEU A 307 -0.95 -13.82 -6.05
C LEU A 307 0.27 -14.57 -6.57
N TRP A 308 1.10 -15.06 -5.65
CA TRP A 308 2.26 -15.89 -5.96
C TRP A 308 2.12 -17.26 -5.31
N TRP A 309 2.72 -18.29 -5.91
CA TRP A 309 2.88 -19.59 -5.26
C TRP A 309 4.30 -19.71 -4.72
N PHE A 310 4.44 -20.47 -3.64
CA PHE A 310 5.70 -20.83 -2.99
C PHE A 310 5.65 -22.31 -2.60
N ASP A 311 6.70 -23.05 -2.95
CA ASP A 311 6.92 -24.44 -2.57
C ASP A 311 7.88 -24.49 -1.36
N PRO A 312 7.39 -24.80 -0.14
CA PRO A 312 8.21 -24.84 1.06
C PRO A 312 9.30 -25.91 1.05
N ALA A 313 9.16 -26.97 0.25
CA ALA A 313 10.13 -28.06 0.21
C ALA A 313 11.35 -27.72 -0.65
N THR A 314 11.13 -26.97 -1.74
CA THR A 314 12.18 -26.66 -2.73
C THR A 314 12.66 -25.21 -2.69
N GLY A 315 11.88 -24.30 -2.08
CA GLY A 315 12.09 -22.86 -2.14
C GLY A 315 11.66 -22.22 -3.46
N GLY A 316 11.08 -22.99 -4.38
CA GLY A 316 10.57 -22.48 -5.66
C GLY A 316 9.40 -21.52 -5.45
N SER A 317 9.30 -20.50 -6.29
CA SER A 317 8.17 -19.57 -6.27
C SER A 317 7.94 -18.93 -7.64
N GLY A 318 6.74 -18.37 -7.83
CA GLY A 318 6.39 -17.66 -9.06
C GLY A 318 4.99 -17.07 -9.03
N VAL A 319 4.63 -16.37 -10.10
CA VAL A 319 3.30 -15.78 -10.24
C VAL A 319 2.26 -16.90 -10.32
N TYR A 320 1.24 -16.80 -9.47
CA TYR A 320 0.04 -17.64 -9.50
C TYR A 320 -1.09 -16.92 -10.26
N ALA A 321 -1.31 -15.63 -9.97
CA ALA A 321 -2.32 -14.80 -10.63
C ALA A 321 -1.93 -13.31 -10.67
N GLY A 322 -2.42 -12.58 -11.68
CA GLY A 322 -2.37 -11.12 -11.79
C GLY A 322 -1.28 -10.56 -12.69
N THR A 323 -1.47 -9.32 -13.17
CA THR A 323 -0.58 -8.64 -14.13
C THR A 323 0.21 -7.45 -13.56
N THR A 324 0.10 -7.18 -12.25
CA THR A 324 0.56 -5.94 -11.57
C THR A 324 -0.25 -4.67 -11.80
N VAL A 325 -1.34 -4.72 -12.58
CA VAL A 325 -2.24 -3.58 -12.75
C VAL A 325 -3.14 -3.48 -11.52
N GLU A 326 -3.13 -2.31 -10.86
CA GLU A 326 -4.01 -1.98 -9.75
C GLU A 326 -5.42 -1.65 -10.26
N ALA A 327 -6.30 -2.66 -10.31
CA ALA A 327 -7.69 -2.50 -10.75
C ALA A 327 -8.52 -3.74 -10.38
N LEU A 328 -9.79 -3.75 -10.81
CA LEU A 328 -10.69 -4.89 -10.66
C LEU A 328 -10.95 -5.53 -12.04
N ARG A 329 -10.46 -6.75 -12.26
CA ARG A 329 -10.77 -7.54 -13.46
C ARG A 329 -10.73 -9.03 -13.19
N ASP A 330 -11.83 -9.71 -13.50
CA ASP A 330 -11.99 -11.17 -13.41
C ASP A 330 -11.48 -11.90 -14.67
N GLY A 331 -11.35 -13.22 -14.58
CA GLY A 331 -11.00 -14.10 -15.69
C GLY A 331 -9.88 -15.09 -15.34
N LYS A 332 -9.15 -15.54 -16.36
CA LYS A 332 -8.03 -16.48 -16.19
C LYS A 332 -6.91 -15.86 -15.37
N LEU A 333 -6.32 -16.63 -14.47
CA LEU A 333 -5.33 -16.12 -13.50
C LEU A 333 -4.21 -15.24 -14.10
N PRO A 334 -3.63 -15.51 -15.28
CA PRO A 334 -2.58 -14.63 -15.82
C PRO A 334 -3.05 -13.24 -16.26
N ASP A 335 -4.35 -13.06 -16.51
CA ASP A 335 -4.93 -11.87 -17.14
C ASP A 335 -5.72 -10.98 -16.17
N VAL A 336 -5.89 -11.42 -14.92
CA VAL A 336 -6.69 -10.72 -13.91
C VAL A 336 -5.98 -9.48 -13.39
N TRP A 337 -6.75 -8.51 -12.93
CA TRP A 337 -6.25 -7.34 -12.21
C TRP A 337 -6.74 -7.42 -10.78
N MET A 338 -5.86 -7.10 -9.85
CA MET A 338 -6.12 -7.08 -8.41
C MET A 338 -5.65 -5.74 -7.88
N ALA A 339 -5.97 -5.43 -6.63
CA ALA A 339 -5.56 -4.19 -5.99
C ALA A 339 -5.30 -4.44 -4.51
N GLN A 340 -4.02 -4.68 -4.21
CA GLN A 340 -3.53 -4.92 -2.85
C GLN A 340 -4.24 -6.11 -2.16
N PRO A 341 -4.11 -7.34 -2.69
CA PRO A 341 -4.64 -8.52 -2.01
C PRO A 341 -3.97 -8.66 -0.64
N SER A 342 -4.77 -8.76 0.43
CA SER A 342 -4.27 -8.67 1.81
C SER A 342 -4.79 -9.76 2.75
N GLY A 343 -5.74 -10.59 2.31
CA GLY A 343 -6.28 -11.69 3.10
C GLY A 343 -6.58 -12.91 2.24
N LEU A 344 -6.24 -14.10 2.72
CA LEU A 344 -6.43 -15.38 2.03
C LEU A 344 -7.14 -16.39 2.91
N SER A 345 -8.08 -17.15 2.35
CA SER A 345 -8.71 -18.29 3.04
C SER A 345 -9.03 -19.42 2.08
N ALA A 346 -8.37 -20.57 2.27
CA ALA A 346 -8.60 -21.76 1.47
C ALA A 346 -9.75 -22.61 2.06
N ALA A 347 -10.69 -23.02 1.20
CA ALA A 347 -11.73 -23.98 1.55
C ALA A 347 -12.08 -24.86 0.34
N GLY A 348 -11.79 -26.15 0.45
CA GLY A 348 -11.99 -27.09 -0.65
C GLY A 348 -11.13 -26.73 -1.87
N ASP A 349 -11.79 -26.49 -2.99
CA ASP A 349 -11.21 -26.08 -4.28
C ASP A 349 -11.24 -24.56 -4.50
N ARG A 350 -11.63 -23.79 -3.48
CA ARG A 350 -11.67 -22.32 -3.53
C ARG A 350 -10.61 -21.69 -2.65
N LEU A 351 -9.97 -20.66 -3.19
CA LEU A 351 -9.16 -19.71 -2.43
C LEU A 351 -9.87 -18.37 -2.42
N TRP A 352 -10.38 -17.96 -1.28
CA TRP A 352 -10.98 -16.64 -1.08
C TRP A 352 -9.90 -15.59 -0.85
N VAL A 353 -10.14 -14.40 -1.38
CA VAL A 353 -9.21 -13.27 -1.37
C VAL A 353 -9.93 -11.99 -0.95
N ALA A 354 -9.41 -11.33 0.07
CA ALA A 354 -9.69 -9.91 0.32
C ALA A 354 -8.80 -9.06 -0.59
N ASP A 355 -9.42 -8.37 -1.54
CA ASP A 355 -8.77 -7.46 -2.49
C ASP A 355 -9.05 -6.03 -2.01
N SER A 356 -8.12 -5.49 -1.22
CA SER A 356 -8.41 -4.43 -0.24
C SER A 356 -8.67 -3.07 -0.89
N GLU A 357 -7.84 -2.66 -1.86
CA GLU A 357 -7.97 -1.34 -2.47
C GLU A 357 -9.20 -1.23 -3.39
N THR A 358 -9.72 -2.35 -3.91
CA THR A 358 -11.00 -2.45 -4.63
C THR A 358 -12.19 -2.72 -3.73
N SER A 359 -11.98 -2.81 -2.41
CA SER A 359 -13.00 -3.14 -1.42
C SER A 359 -13.82 -4.38 -1.80
N ALA A 360 -13.12 -5.43 -2.23
CA ALA A 360 -13.74 -6.59 -2.86
C ALA A 360 -13.45 -7.90 -2.12
N LEU A 361 -14.45 -8.80 -2.15
CA LEU A 361 -14.28 -10.22 -1.85
C LEU A 361 -14.24 -10.97 -3.18
N ARG A 362 -13.18 -11.74 -3.39
CA ARG A 362 -12.94 -12.49 -4.63
C ARG A 362 -12.60 -13.94 -4.31
N TRP A 363 -12.67 -14.83 -5.30
CA TRP A 363 -12.21 -16.20 -5.13
C TRP A 363 -11.61 -16.78 -6.41
N VAL A 364 -10.61 -17.63 -6.21
CA VAL A 364 -10.06 -18.49 -7.26
C VAL A 364 -10.76 -19.84 -7.22
N GLU A 365 -11.18 -20.33 -8.39
CA GLU A 365 -11.72 -21.67 -8.60
C GLU A 365 -11.35 -22.12 -10.02
N ALA A 366 -10.88 -23.35 -10.18
CA ALA A 366 -10.60 -23.95 -11.50
C ALA A 366 -9.72 -23.09 -12.46
N GLY A 367 -8.76 -22.33 -11.92
CA GLY A 367 -7.85 -21.49 -12.71
C GLY A 367 -8.44 -20.17 -13.21
N GLU A 368 -9.56 -19.73 -12.63
CA GLU A 368 -10.16 -18.42 -12.86
C GLU A 368 -10.37 -17.67 -11.54
N LEU A 369 -10.31 -16.33 -11.59
CA LEU A 369 -10.62 -15.43 -10.48
C LEU A 369 -11.98 -14.77 -10.75
N HIS A 370 -12.82 -14.78 -9.73
CA HIS A 370 -14.18 -14.24 -9.75
C HIS A 370 -14.39 -13.23 -8.62
N THR A 371 -15.27 -12.25 -8.84
CA THR A 371 -15.66 -11.26 -7.83
C THR A 371 -17.02 -11.59 -7.22
N ALA A 372 -17.09 -11.66 -5.89
CA ALA A 372 -18.33 -11.88 -5.13
C ALA A 372 -18.97 -10.55 -4.75
N VAL A 373 -18.14 -9.65 -4.22
CA VAL A 373 -18.51 -8.32 -3.72
C VAL A 373 -17.44 -7.35 -4.17
N GLY A 374 -17.82 -6.10 -4.47
CA GLY A 374 -16.89 -5.03 -4.85
C GLY A 374 -17.15 -4.51 -6.26
N GLN A 375 -16.94 -3.22 -6.46
CA GLN A 375 -17.29 -2.52 -7.71
C GLN A 375 -16.11 -1.74 -8.33
N GLY A 376 -15.02 -1.53 -7.58
CA GLY A 376 -13.81 -0.86 -8.06
C GLY A 376 -13.06 -0.11 -6.96
N LEU A 377 -11.97 0.58 -7.34
CA LEU A 377 -11.04 1.25 -6.42
C LEU A 377 -11.62 2.38 -5.56
N PHE A 378 -12.80 2.90 -5.93
CA PHE A 378 -13.37 4.10 -5.31
C PHE A 378 -14.82 3.92 -4.88
N ASP A 379 -15.39 2.72 -5.02
CA ASP A 379 -16.78 2.42 -4.69
C ASP A 379 -16.78 1.53 -3.44
N PHE A 380 -17.09 2.12 -2.29
CA PHE A 380 -16.95 1.48 -0.98
C PHE A 380 -17.98 2.02 0.03
N GLY A 381 -18.09 1.40 1.19
CA GLY A 381 -19.01 1.80 2.25
C GLY A 381 -19.49 0.62 3.05
N HIS A 382 -20.53 0.82 3.87
CA HIS A 382 -21.06 -0.21 4.76
C HIS A 382 -22.48 -0.58 4.35
N VAL A 383 -22.63 -1.34 3.27
CA VAL A 383 -23.96 -1.69 2.73
C VAL A 383 -24.16 -3.19 2.64
N ASP A 384 -25.16 -3.71 3.36
CA ASP A 384 -25.63 -5.10 3.26
C ASP A 384 -26.65 -5.28 2.11
N GLY A 385 -27.01 -6.54 1.84
CA GLY A 385 -28.00 -6.92 0.83
C GLY A 385 -27.39 -7.78 -0.27
N PRO A 386 -27.99 -7.79 -1.49
CA PRO A 386 -27.45 -8.56 -2.61
C PRO A 386 -25.98 -8.21 -2.89
N ALA A 387 -25.15 -9.21 -3.13
CA ALA A 387 -23.69 -9.06 -3.22
C ALA A 387 -23.24 -8.07 -4.32
N ALA A 388 -24.00 -7.96 -5.42
CA ALA A 388 -23.76 -6.98 -6.48
C ALA A 388 -23.98 -5.52 -6.03
N GLU A 389 -24.78 -5.30 -5.00
CA GLU A 389 -25.09 -3.99 -4.44
C GLU A 389 -24.36 -3.72 -3.12
N ALA A 390 -23.91 -4.75 -2.43
CA ALA A 390 -23.20 -4.63 -1.16
C ALA A 390 -21.88 -3.88 -1.34
N LEU A 391 -21.48 -3.14 -0.31
CA LEU A 391 -20.22 -2.43 -0.26
C LEU A 391 -19.45 -2.81 1.01
N LEU A 392 -18.14 -2.88 0.85
CA LEU A 392 -17.12 -3.05 1.90
C LEU A 392 -16.21 -1.81 1.89
N GLN A 393 -15.30 -1.70 2.84
CA GLN A 393 -14.28 -0.66 2.91
C GLN A 393 -12.95 -1.26 3.39
N HIS A 394 -11.99 -1.38 2.47
CA HIS A 394 -10.64 -1.89 2.71
C HIS A 394 -10.58 -3.18 3.56
N PRO A 395 -11.23 -4.27 3.13
CA PRO A 395 -11.22 -5.52 3.88
C PRO A 395 -9.80 -6.11 3.87
N LEU A 396 -9.31 -6.57 5.03
CA LEU A 396 -7.96 -7.15 5.17
C LEU A 396 -7.97 -8.66 5.45
N GLY A 397 -9.06 -9.20 6.00
CA GLY A 397 -9.15 -10.59 6.42
C GLY A 397 -10.38 -11.29 5.86
N VAL A 398 -10.25 -12.58 5.57
CA VAL A 398 -11.36 -13.44 5.12
C VAL A 398 -11.27 -14.80 5.79
N CYS A 399 -12.41 -15.40 6.09
CA CYS A 399 -12.48 -16.73 6.68
C CYS A 399 -13.65 -17.51 6.08
N ALA A 400 -13.34 -18.53 5.29
CA ALA A 400 -14.34 -19.45 4.77
C ALA A 400 -14.86 -20.37 5.88
N LEU A 401 -16.19 -20.54 5.93
CA LEU A 401 -16.87 -21.34 6.94
C LEU A 401 -17.29 -22.72 6.40
N PRO A 402 -17.50 -23.73 7.27
CA PRO A 402 -17.90 -25.07 6.86
C PRO A 402 -19.26 -25.15 6.13
N ASP A 403 -20.11 -24.14 6.29
CA ASP A 403 -21.40 -24.04 5.59
C ASP A 403 -21.29 -23.40 4.19
N GLY A 404 -20.07 -23.08 3.75
CA GLY A 404 -19.78 -22.48 2.44
C GLY A 404 -19.86 -20.96 2.42
N SER A 405 -20.34 -20.33 3.50
CA SER A 405 -20.30 -18.86 3.62
C SER A 405 -18.92 -18.34 3.99
N VAL A 406 -18.71 -17.04 3.86
CA VAL A 406 -17.40 -16.40 4.08
C VAL A 406 -17.57 -15.22 5.01
N LEU A 407 -16.80 -15.20 6.10
CA LEU A 407 -16.65 -14.02 6.94
C LEU A 407 -15.59 -13.10 6.36
N ILE A 408 -15.81 -11.80 6.47
CA ILE A 408 -14.97 -10.74 5.93
C ILE A 408 -14.68 -9.76 7.06
N ALA A 409 -13.41 -9.53 7.37
CA ALA A 409 -12.99 -8.41 8.21
C ALA A 409 -13.02 -7.15 7.35
N ASP A 410 -14.12 -6.42 7.47
CA ASP A 410 -14.40 -5.18 6.76
C ASP A 410 -13.77 -4.03 7.54
N THR A 411 -12.44 -3.96 7.43
CA THR A 411 -11.53 -3.27 8.35
C THR A 411 -11.93 -1.84 8.64
N TYR A 412 -12.13 -1.03 7.61
CA TYR A 412 -12.39 0.40 7.76
C TYR A 412 -13.84 0.72 8.13
N ASN A 413 -14.76 -0.24 7.94
CA ASN A 413 -16.09 -0.16 8.52
C ASN A 413 -16.13 -0.65 9.98
N GLY A 414 -15.01 -1.14 10.52
CA GLY A 414 -14.94 -1.67 11.89
C GLY A 414 -15.91 -2.83 12.12
N ALA A 415 -16.06 -3.71 11.12
CA ALA A 415 -17.11 -4.71 11.10
C ALA A 415 -16.63 -6.10 10.65
N VAL A 416 -17.36 -7.13 11.10
CA VAL A 416 -17.33 -8.46 10.49
C VAL A 416 -18.57 -8.62 9.64
N ARG A 417 -18.37 -8.90 8.35
CA ARG A 417 -19.44 -9.14 7.37
C ARG A 417 -19.47 -10.61 7.00
N ARG A 418 -20.60 -11.08 6.47
CA ARG A 418 -20.78 -12.45 5.98
C ARG A 418 -21.38 -12.43 4.60
N PHE A 419 -20.68 -13.07 3.65
CA PHE A 419 -21.21 -13.39 2.33
C PHE A 419 -21.73 -14.84 2.32
N ASP A 420 -22.98 -15.03 1.91
CA ASP A 420 -23.60 -16.33 1.72
C ASP A 420 -23.76 -16.62 0.22
N PRO A 421 -22.97 -17.54 -0.37
CA PRO A 421 -23.08 -17.89 -1.79
C PRO A 421 -24.42 -18.51 -2.18
N ALA A 422 -25.15 -19.13 -1.24
CA ALA A 422 -26.41 -19.79 -1.55
C ALA A 422 -27.55 -18.78 -1.80
N SER A 423 -27.57 -17.69 -1.02
CA SER A 423 -28.54 -16.60 -1.18
C SER A 423 -28.01 -15.47 -2.07
N GLY A 424 -26.68 -15.34 -2.21
CA GLY A 424 -26.04 -14.22 -2.88
C GLY A 424 -26.12 -12.92 -2.07
N GLU A 425 -26.25 -13.00 -0.74
CA GLU A 425 -26.37 -11.84 0.15
C GLU A 425 -25.13 -11.62 1.02
N VAL A 426 -24.91 -10.34 1.35
CA VAL A 426 -23.95 -9.87 2.35
C VAL A 426 -24.73 -9.32 3.55
N SER A 427 -24.29 -9.66 4.75
CA SER A 427 -24.88 -9.22 6.01
C SER A 427 -23.82 -8.85 7.04
N THR A 428 -24.15 -7.96 7.98
CA THR A 428 -23.26 -7.61 9.09
C THR A 428 -23.46 -8.59 10.25
N VAL A 429 -22.36 -9.17 10.72
CA VAL A 429 -22.33 -10.11 11.85
C VAL A 429 -21.95 -9.39 13.14
N ASP A 430 -20.96 -8.50 13.08
CA ASP A 430 -20.50 -7.70 14.21
C ASP A 430 -20.00 -6.33 13.73
N SER A 431 -19.94 -5.35 14.64
CA SER A 431 -19.59 -3.95 14.33
C SER A 431 -19.02 -3.22 15.55
N GLY A 432 -18.32 -2.11 15.32
CA GLY A 432 -17.68 -1.33 16.39
C GLY A 432 -16.33 -1.91 16.81
N LEU A 433 -15.73 -2.71 15.93
CA LEU A 433 -14.40 -3.27 16.08
C LEU A 433 -13.36 -2.24 15.62
N ALA A 434 -12.22 -2.16 16.29
CA ALA A 434 -11.16 -1.24 15.92
C ALA A 434 -10.24 -1.88 14.87
N GLU A 435 -10.52 -1.59 13.60
CA GLU A 435 -9.77 -2.07 12.43
C GLU A 435 -9.48 -3.59 12.49
N PRO A 436 -10.53 -4.43 12.38
CA PRO A 436 -10.34 -5.88 12.34
C PRO A 436 -9.49 -6.25 11.12
N SER A 437 -8.34 -6.87 11.34
CA SER A 437 -7.37 -7.19 10.30
C SER A 437 -7.41 -8.65 9.84
N ASP A 438 -8.00 -9.51 10.67
CA ASP A 438 -8.09 -10.95 10.40
C ASP A 438 -9.27 -11.63 11.10
N ILE A 439 -9.65 -12.79 10.55
CA ILE A 439 -10.66 -13.68 11.14
C ILE A 439 -10.15 -15.12 11.07
N LEU A 440 -10.13 -15.78 12.23
CA LEU A 440 -9.72 -17.17 12.38
C LEU A 440 -10.90 -18.02 12.85
N LEU A 441 -11.21 -19.09 12.12
CA LEU A 441 -12.06 -20.16 12.61
C LEU A 441 -11.20 -21.24 13.28
N THR A 442 -11.41 -21.43 14.58
CA THR A 442 -10.71 -22.46 15.36
C THR A 442 -11.28 -23.85 15.07
N ARG A 443 -10.51 -24.91 15.37
CA ARG A 443 -10.95 -26.31 15.30
C ARG A 443 -12.14 -26.61 16.23
N ALA A 444 -12.31 -25.81 17.29
CA ALA A 444 -13.45 -25.89 18.20
C ALA A 444 -14.73 -25.26 17.61
N GLY A 445 -14.65 -24.58 16.46
CA GLY A 445 -15.76 -23.88 15.82
C GLY A 445 -15.98 -22.46 16.34
N GLU A 446 -15.07 -21.93 17.15
CA GLU A 446 -15.11 -20.52 17.58
C GLU A 446 -14.51 -19.62 16.49
N VAL A 447 -15.11 -18.44 16.31
CA VAL A 447 -14.57 -17.40 15.45
C VAL A 447 -13.83 -16.37 16.30
N VAL A 448 -12.56 -16.18 16.00
CA VAL A 448 -11.68 -15.17 16.62
C VAL A 448 -11.40 -14.08 15.61
N VAL A 449 -11.53 -12.83 16.02
CA VAL A 449 -11.24 -11.64 15.23
C VAL A 449 -9.98 -10.98 15.79
N VAL A 450 -9.04 -10.64 14.92
CA VAL A 450 -7.86 -9.84 15.29
C VAL A 450 -8.24 -8.37 15.15
N GLU A 451 -8.41 -7.67 16.27
CA GLU A 451 -8.67 -6.22 16.29
C GLU A 451 -7.35 -5.46 16.38
N SER A 452 -6.80 -5.08 15.23
CA SER A 452 -5.47 -4.45 15.17
C SER A 452 -5.44 -3.11 15.91
N GLY A 453 -6.44 -2.26 15.66
CA GLY A 453 -6.58 -0.95 16.29
C GLY A 453 -6.88 -0.99 17.79
N ALA A 454 -7.37 -2.11 18.33
CA ALA A 454 -7.58 -2.32 19.76
C ALA A 454 -6.47 -3.17 20.41
N HIS A 455 -5.45 -3.57 19.66
CA HIS A 455 -4.30 -4.32 20.15
C HIS A 455 -4.65 -5.65 20.84
N ARG A 456 -5.66 -6.36 20.32
CA ARG A 456 -6.20 -7.57 20.96
C ARG A 456 -6.83 -8.55 19.97
N LEU A 457 -7.11 -9.75 20.46
CA LEU A 457 -7.98 -10.71 19.82
C LEU A 457 -9.32 -10.75 20.56
N VAL A 458 -10.43 -10.87 19.84
CA VAL A 458 -11.77 -11.01 20.44
C VAL A 458 -12.51 -12.20 19.82
N ARG A 459 -13.33 -12.86 20.63
CA ARG A 459 -14.22 -13.91 20.14
C ARG A 459 -15.52 -13.30 19.69
N LEU A 460 -15.93 -13.64 18.47
CA LEU A 460 -17.24 -13.28 17.98
C LEU A 460 -18.28 -14.12 18.73
N ALA A 461 -19.15 -13.47 19.48
CA ALA A 461 -20.19 -14.15 20.25
C ALA A 461 -21.18 -14.83 19.29
N PRO A 462 -21.62 -16.08 19.56
CA PRO A 462 -22.63 -16.73 18.72
C PRO A 462 -23.98 -16.02 18.89
N GLY A 463 -24.32 -15.06 18.03
CA GLY A 463 -25.65 -14.42 18.06
C GLY A 463 -25.89 -13.22 17.14
N ALA A 464 -26.91 -13.38 16.28
CA ALA A 464 -27.64 -12.39 15.46
C ALA A 464 -26.88 -11.67 14.34
N VAL A 465 -26.87 -12.29 13.16
CA VAL A 465 -26.73 -11.60 11.87
C VAL A 465 -27.77 -10.47 11.81
N ARG A 466 -27.32 -9.25 11.56
CA ARG A 466 -28.18 -8.06 11.41
C ARG A 466 -27.96 -7.47 10.03
N THR A 467 -29.04 -7.09 9.36
CA THR A 467 -28.95 -6.32 8.12
C THR A 467 -28.76 -4.85 8.46
N VAL A 468 -27.65 -4.27 8.02
CA VAL A 468 -27.27 -2.86 8.15
C VAL A 468 -27.49 -2.16 6.80
N ALA A 469 -28.45 -1.23 6.76
CA ALA A 469 -28.62 -0.29 5.66
C ALA A 469 -27.71 0.94 5.89
N GLY A 470 -26.39 0.73 5.86
CA GLY A 470 -25.41 1.78 6.11
C GLY A 470 -25.16 2.67 4.89
N GLU A 471 -24.16 3.54 5.00
CA GLU A 471 -23.89 4.58 4.01
C GLU A 471 -23.04 4.05 2.84
N ARG A 472 -23.40 4.49 1.63
CA ARG A 472 -22.58 4.31 0.42
C ARG A 472 -21.64 5.51 0.32
N HIS A 473 -20.35 5.24 0.15
CA HIS A 473 -19.36 6.26 -0.07
C HIS A 473 -18.70 6.07 -1.44
N ARG A 474 -18.14 7.17 -1.94
CA ARG A 474 -17.30 7.16 -3.11
C ARG A 474 -16.22 8.20 -2.94
N THR A 475 -14.94 7.84 -3.09
CA THR A 475 -13.91 8.88 -3.18
C THR A 475 -14.08 9.61 -4.50
N GLU A 476 -14.54 10.85 -4.44
CA GLU A 476 -14.48 11.74 -5.58
C GLU A 476 -13.16 12.49 -5.57
N ARG A 477 -12.18 11.99 -6.31
CA ARG A 477 -11.01 12.81 -6.67
C ARG A 477 -11.48 13.92 -7.61
N PRO A 478 -11.11 15.19 -7.36
CA PRO A 478 -11.47 16.29 -8.26
C PRO A 478 -11.07 15.95 -9.70
N PRO A 479 -12.01 15.94 -10.65
CA PRO A 479 -11.69 15.56 -12.01
C PRO A 479 -10.82 16.62 -12.69
N SER A 480 -9.95 16.17 -13.59
CA SER A 480 -9.28 17.06 -14.53
C SER A 480 -10.27 17.45 -15.63
N SER A 481 -10.67 18.71 -15.66
CA SER A 481 -11.48 19.25 -16.76
C SER A 481 -10.64 19.31 -18.04
N LEU A 482 -11.09 18.63 -19.09
CA LEU A 482 -10.42 18.57 -20.40
C LEU A 482 -11.38 18.91 -21.53
N ALA A 483 -10.87 19.56 -22.58
CA ALA A 483 -11.65 19.89 -23.76
C ALA A 483 -12.12 18.62 -24.50
N PRO A 484 -13.32 18.62 -25.12
CA PRO A 484 -13.70 17.56 -26.04
C PRO A 484 -12.81 17.55 -27.28
N GLY A 485 -12.62 16.37 -27.89
CA GLY A 485 -11.78 16.22 -29.08
C GLY A 485 -10.30 16.06 -28.72
N GLU A 486 -9.43 16.76 -29.45
CA GLU A 486 -7.99 16.57 -29.30
C GLU A 486 -7.44 17.12 -27.98
N VAL A 487 -6.75 16.26 -27.24
CA VAL A 487 -6.05 16.58 -25.99
C VAL A 487 -4.64 15.99 -26.04
N THR A 488 -3.66 16.72 -25.54
CA THR A 488 -2.30 16.21 -25.35
C THR A 488 -2.13 15.69 -23.93
N LEU A 489 -1.85 14.40 -23.78
CA LEU A 489 -1.33 13.81 -22.54
C LEU A 489 0.19 13.99 -22.52
N ASP A 490 0.72 14.65 -21.51
CA ASP A 490 2.17 14.85 -21.32
C ASP A 490 2.62 14.25 -20.00
N VAL A 491 3.41 13.19 -20.04
CA VAL A 491 4.12 12.67 -18.86
C VAL A 491 5.45 13.41 -18.74
N ILE A 492 5.58 14.22 -17.69
CA ILE A 492 6.76 15.04 -17.41
C ILE A 492 7.77 14.17 -16.67
N PHE A 493 8.97 14.05 -17.24
CA PHE A 493 10.04 13.26 -16.68
C PHE A 493 11.41 13.89 -16.94
N ASP A 494 12.06 14.33 -15.85
CA ASP A 494 13.45 14.73 -15.81
C ASP A 494 14.27 13.67 -15.06
N PRO A 495 15.32 13.07 -15.67
CA PRO A 495 16.23 12.16 -14.96
C PRO A 495 16.80 12.78 -13.69
N ALA A 496 17.09 11.95 -12.68
CA ALA A 496 17.74 12.43 -11.47
C ALA A 496 19.12 13.06 -11.78
N PRO A 497 19.61 13.97 -10.93
CA PRO A 497 20.98 14.48 -11.07
C PRO A 497 21.99 13.33 -11.21
N GLY A 498 22.84 13.41 -12.25
CA GLY A 498 23.81 12.36 -12.57
C GLY A 498 23.24 11.10 -13.23
N GLN A 499 22.00 11.12 -13.71
CA GLN A 499 21.41 10.03 -14.49
C GLN A 499 20.96 10.51 -15.89
N LYS A 500 20.82 9.57 -16.82
CA LYS A 500 20.31 9.82 -18.17
C LYS A 500 19.35 8.72 -18.61
N LEU A 501 18.43 9.04 -19.52
CA LEU A 501 17.72 8.02 -20.29
C LEU A 501 18.74 7.29 -21.16
N ASP A 502 18.88 5.98 -20.98
CA ASP A 502 19.79 5.17 -21.78
C ASP A 502 19.02 4.40 -22.85
N THR A 503 19.18 4.81 -24.11
CA THR A 503 18.51 4.21 -25.26
C THR A 503 19.36 3.13 -25.96
N SER A 504 20.50 2.76 -25.38
CA SER A 504 21.48 1.85 -26.00
C SER A 504 20.91 0.46 -26.31
N PHE A 505 19.91 0.00 -25.56
CA PHE A 505 19.29 -1.32 -25.72
C PHE A 505 17.81 -1.26 -26.12
N GLY A 506 17.33 -0.10 -26.57
CA GLY A 506 15.94 0.12 -26.94
C GLY A 506 15.33 1.35 -26.26
N PRO A 507 14.01 1.53 -26.38
CA PRO A 507 13.33 2.64 -25.74
C PRO A 507 13.42 2.53 -24.21
N SER A 508 13.91 3.60 -23.57
CA SER A 508 14.02 3.68 -22.10
C SER A 508 12.69 4.03 -21.43
N THR A 509 11.64 4.30 -22.21
CA THR A 509 10.35 4.75 -21.73
C THR A 509 9.21 3.91 -22.30
N ARG A 510 8.15 3.76 -21.52
CA ARG A 510 6.91 3.10 -21.92
C ARG A 510 5.72 3.88 -21.38
N LEU A 511 4.72 4.08 -22.22
CA LEU A 511 3.45 4.71 -21.88
C LEU A 511 2.31 3.78 -22.31
N VAL A 512 1.39 3.47 -21.41
CA VAL A 512 0.15 2.74 -21.71
C VAL A 512 -1.02 3.62 -21.34
N VAL A 513 -1.98 3.75 -22.24
CA VAL A 513 -3.21 4.54 -22.02
C VAL A 513 -4.43 3.67 -22.28
N SER A 514 -5.39 3.71 -21.36
CA SER A 514 -6.73 3.15 -21.51
C SER A 514 -7.76 4.06 -20.85
N ALA A 515 -9.04 3.76 -21.04
CA ALA A 515 -10.12 4.51 -20.40
C ALA A 515 -11.22 3.62 -19.86
N SER A 516 -11.90 4.11 -18.83
CA SER A 516 -13.15 3.56 -18.31
C SER A 516 -14.20 4.68 -18.20
N PRO A 517 -15.32 4.61 -18.92
CA PRO A 517 -15.65 3.57 -19.90
C PRO A 517 -14.75 3.68 -21.15
N PRO A 518 -14.49 2.59 -21.90
CA PRO A 518 -13.60 2.61 -23.06
C PRO A 518 -13.98 3.65 -24.12
N GLU A 519 -15.28 3.92 -24.26
CA GLU A 519 -15.86 4.87 -25.22
C GLU A 519 -15.49 6.34 -24.93
N LEU A 520 -14.88 6.63 -23.76
CA LEU A 520 -14.32 7.94 -23.45
C LEU A 520 -13.22 8.32 -24.46
N LEU A 521 -12.44 7.36 -24.94
CA LEU A 521 -11.39 7.55 -25.94
C LEU A 521 -11.88 7.08 -27.32
N LEU A 522 -11.83 8.00 -28.29
CA LEU A 522 -12.03 7.68 -29.71
C LEU A 522 -10.71 7.27 -30.38
N GLU A 523 -9.60 7.86 -29.94
CA GLU A 523 -8.24 7.55 -30.39
C GLU A 523 -7.23 7.78 -29.25
N GLY A 524 -6.11 7.06 -29.28
CA GLY A 524 -4.98 7.27 -28.36
C GLY A 524 -4.86 6.26 -27.22
N ASP A 525 -5.60 5.15 -27.25
CA ASP A 525 -5.44 4.01 -26.35
C ASP A 525 -4.31 3.07 -26.80
N GLY A 526 -3.80 2.23 -25.89
CA GLY A 526 -2.75 1.24 -26.17
C GLY A 526 -1.37 1.64 -25.64
N THR A 527 -0.31 0.97 -26.12
CA THR A 527 1.07 1.15 -25.65
C THR A 527 1.94 1.91 -26.64
N SER A 528 2.78 2.82 -26.16
CA SER A 528 3.81 3.56 -26.91
C SER A 528 5.08 3.75 -26.06
N THR A 529 6.11 4.38 -26.63
CA THR A 529 7.35 4.73 -25.94
C THR A 529 7.46 6.23 -25.66
N ASP A 530 6.77 7.06 -26.45
CA ASP A 530 6.74 8.50 -26.24
C ASP A 530 5.95 8.84 -24.96
N LEU A 531 6.52 9.72 -24.14
CA LEU A 531 5.89 10.22 -22.91
C LEU A 531 4.85 11.32 -23.19
N SER A 532 4.74 11.79 -24.44
CA SER A 532 3.69 12.70 -24.90
C SER A 532 2.80 12.00 -25.92
N ARG A 533 1.48 12.16 -25.81
CA ARG A 533 0.51 11.45 -26.65
C ARG A 533 -0.70 12.30 -26.99
N ARG A 534 -1.11 12.28 -28.27
CA ARG A 534 -2.41 12.78 -28.72
C ARG A 534 -3.52 11.80 -28.35
N LEU A 535 -4.50 12.27 -27.61
CA LEU A 535 -5.75 11.59 -27.30
C LEU A 535 -6.91 12.30 -28.00
N VAL A 536 -7.96 11.56 -28.33
CA VAL A 536 -9.22 12.14 -28.82
C VAL A 536 -10.34 11.75 -27.86
N LEU A 537 -10.77 12.71 -27.03
CA LEU A 537 -11.84 12.53 -26.06
C LEU A 537 -13.22 12.63 -26.74
N ASN A 538 -14.08 11.66 -26.43
CA ASN A 538 -15.44 11.60 -26.96
C ASN A 538 -16.34 12.66 -26.31
N PRO A 539 -16.87 13.65 -27.06
CA PRO A 539 -17.77 14.66 -26.50
C PRO A 539 -19.10 14.08 -25.98
N ALA A 540 -19.48 12.86 -26.40
CA ALA A 540 -20.69 12.20 -25.92
C ALA A 540 -20.53 11.51 -24.55
N VAL A 541 -19.30 11.36 -24.06
CA VAL A 541 -18.99 10.76 -22.75
C VAL A 541 -18.50 11.87 -21.83
N PRO A 542 -19.39 12.48 -21.02
CA PRO A 542 -19.05 13.69 -20.26
C PRO A 542 -18.06 13.43 -19.11
N LYS A 543 -17.93 12.18 -18.65
CA LYS A 543 -17.05 11.80 -17.55
C LYS A 543 -16.50 10.39 -17.73
N GLY A 544 -15.30 10.17 -17.21
CA GLY A 544 -14.70 8.84 -17.09
C GLY A 544 -13.33 8.90 -16.43
N ILE A 545 -12.56 7.81 -16.52
CA ILE A 545 -11.22 7.68 -15.94
C ILE A 545 -10.26 7.35 -17.07
N LEU A 546 -9.21 8.14 -17.23
CA LEU A 546 -8.05 7.78 -18.05
C LEU A 546 -7.07 6.99 -17.18
N GLN A 547 -6.80 5.75 -17.56
CA GLN A 547 -5.74 4.95 -16.97
C GLN A 547 -4.46 5.19 -17.76
N VAL A 548 -3.42 5.69 -17.09
CA VAL A 548 -2.12 5.99 -17.70
C VAL A 548 -1.05 5.28 -16.90
N VAL A 549 -0.25 4.43 -17.53
CA VAL A 549 0.93 3.81 -16.92
C VAL A 549 2.16 4.37 -17.63
N ALA A 550 3.05 5.03 -16.89
CA ALA A 550 4.33 5.47 -17.43
C ALA A 550 5.48 4.77 -16.72
N GLN A 551 6.49 4.43 -17.50
CA GLN A 551 7.75 3.88 -17.04
C GLN A 551 8.89 4.63 -17.70
N ALA A 552 9.94 4.89 -16.92
CA ALA A 552 11.18 5.48 -17.40
C ALA A 552 12.36 4.81 -16.72
N ALA A 553 13.25 4.23 -17.52
CA ALA A 553 14.51 3.66 -17.10
C ALA A 553 15.62 4.70 -17.29
N THR A 554 16.33 5.02 -16.21
CA THR A 554 17.50 5.89 -16.24
C THR A 554 18.73 5.13 -15.76
N CYS A 555 19.89 5.43 -16.33
CA CYS A 555 21.15 4.83 -15.89
C CYS A 555 22.11 5.93 -15.45
N ASP A 556 23.04 5.57 -14.57
CA ASP A 556 24.09 6.48 -14.14
C ASP A 556 24.88 7.05 -15.32
N ALA A 557 25.07 8.36 -15.31
CA ALA A 557 25.84 9.05 -16.31
C ALA A 557 27.34 8.94 -15.99
N ASP A 558 28.15 8.83 -17.05
CA ASP A 558 29.61 8.97 -17.00
C ASP A 558 30.37 7.99 -16.07
N VAL A 559 29.85 6.76 -15.92
CA VAL A 559 30.48 5.67 -15.16
C VAL A 559 30.66 4.41 -16.02
N GLU A 560 31.71 3.62 -15.75
CA GLU A 560 32.08 2.41 -16.52
C GLU A 560 31.08 1.25 -16.34
N HIS A 561 30.44 1.17 -15.17
CA HIS A 561 29.41 0.19 -14.83
C HIS A 561 28.17 0.91 -14.31
N ALA A 562 27.40 1.48 -15.23
CA ALA A 562 26.19 2.22 -14.89
C ALA A 562 25.12 1.29 -14.30
N ALA A 563 24.66 1.59 -13.10
CA ALA A 563 23.42 1.02 -12.58
C ALA A 563 22.24 1.68 -13.31
N CYS A 564 21.20 0.89 -13.60
CA CYS A 564 19.97 1.38 -14.18
C CYS A 564 18.83 1.26 -13.18
N HIS A 565 17.95 2.26 -13.20
CA HIS A 565 16.88 2.49 -12.24
C HIS A 565 15.58 2.64 -13.01
N LEU A 566 14.54 1.94 -12.57
CA LEU A 566 13.22 2.04 -13.18
C LEU A 566 12.31 2.87 -12.28
N THR A 567 11.78 3.96 -12.84
CA THR A 567 10.67 4.72 -12.25
C THR A 567 9.38 4.29 -12.95
N ARG A 568 8.34 3.98 -12.18
CA ARG A 568 7.01 3.62 -12.70
C ARG A 568 5.93 4.36 -11.93
N GLN A 569 4.91 4.82 -12.62
CA GLN A 569 3.68 5.29 -12.00
C GLN A 569 2.46 4.89 -12.83
N ASP A 570 1.42 4.47 -12.12
CA ASP A 570 0.12 4.16 -12.68
C ASP A 570 -0.88 5.23 -12.17
N TRP A 571 -1.48 6.01 -13.06
CA TRP A 571 -2.53 6.98 -12.73
C TRP A 571 -3.88 6.49 -13.22
N GLY A 572 -4.89 6.50 -12.35
CA GLY A 572 -6.27 6.64 -12.80
C GLY A 572 -6.64 8.11 -12.70
N VAL A 573 -6.82 8.84 -13.79
CA VAL A 573 -7.17 10.27 -13.79
C VAL A 573 -8.66 10.41 -14.06
N PRO A 574 -9.48 10.85 -13.09
CA PRO A 574 -10.86 11.20 -13.38
C PRO A 574 -10.89 12.41 -14.30
N VAL A 575 -11.64 12.33 -15.39
CA VAL A 575 -11.76 13.36 -16.41
C VAL A 575 -13.21 13.81 -16.50
N LEU A 576 -13.40 15.13 -16.60
CA LEU A 576 -14.66 15.76 -16.96
C LEU A 576 -14.47 16.44 -18.32
N VAL A 577 -15.27 16.06 -19.31
CA VAL A 577 -15.16 16.58 -20.68
C VAL A 577 -16.02 17.83 -20.81
N GLU A 578 -15.38 19.00 -20.87
CA GLU A 578 -16.06 20.30 -20.83
C GLU A 578 -15.60 21.21 -21.97
N PRO A 579 -16.52 21.82 -22.74
CA PRO A 579 -16.15 22.82 -23.72
C PRO A 579 -15.38 24.00 -23.09
N GLY A 580 -14.22 24.32 -23.64
CA GLY A 580 -13.38 25.43 -23.17
C GLY A 580 -12.41 25.09 -22.03
N ALA A 581 -12.39 23.84 -21.55
CA ALA A 581 -11.38 23.35 -20.63
C ALA A 581 -10.00 23.16 -21.30
N ALA A 582 -8.99 22.73 -20.54
CA ALA A 582 -7.63 22.57 -21.05
C ALA A 582 -7.56 21.45 -22.12
N ALA A 583 -6.79 21.69 -23.17
CA ALA A 583 -6.45 20.67 -24.18
C ALA A 583 -5.14 19.94 -23.87
N ARG A 584 -4.65 20.03 -22.63
CA ARG A 584 -3.41 19.41 -22.16
C ARG A 584 -3.61 18.80 -20.77
N LEU A 585 -3.20 17.54 -20.61
CA LEU A 585 -3.18 16.82 -19.35
C LEU A 585 -1.71 16.52 -18.96
N PRO A 586 -1.09 17.33 -18.09
CA PRO A 586 0.24 17.03 -17.58
C PRO A 586 0.16 16.02 -16.42
N LEU A 587 0.99 14.98 -16.45
CA LEU A 587 1.20 14.03 -15.35
C LEU A 587 2.68 14.03 -14.98
N ILE A 588 3.01 14.40 -13.75
CA ILE A 588 4.40 14.49 -13.31
C ILE A 588 4.85 13.12 -12.84
N LEU A 589 5.77 12.50 -13.58
CA LEU A 589 6.50 11.32 -13.09
C LEU A 589 7.68 11.78 -12.22
N ARG A 590 8.46 12.74 -12.74
CA ARG A 590 9.55 13.41 -12.02
C ARG A 590 9.88 14.76 -12.67
N GLY A 591 10.07 15.81 -11.89
CA GLY A 591 10.47 17.13 -12.36
C GLY A 591 9.42 18.20 -12.07
N LEU A 592 9.38 19.26 -12.89
CA LEU A 592 8.40 20.34 -12.81
C LEU A 592 7.78 20.61 -14.18
N ASP A 593 6.48 20.87 -14.22
CA ASP A 593 5.81 21.35 -15.43
C ASP A 593 6.24 22.80 -15.73
N SER A 594 6.96 23.00 -16.83
CA SER A 594 7.66 24.25 -17.16
C SER A 594 6.91 25.18 -18.11
#